data_AF-A0A0F2PV61-F1
#
_entry.id   AF-A0A0F2PV61-F1
#
_cell.length_a   1.000
_cell.length_b   1.000
_cell.length_c   1.000
_cell.angle_alpha   90.00
_cell.angle_beta   90.00
_cell.angle_gamma   90.00
#
_symmetry.space_group_name_H-M   'P 1'
#
loop_
_entity.id
_entity.type
_entity.pdbx_description
1 polymer ?
#
loop_
_entity_poly.entity_id
_entity_poly.type
_entity_poly.pdbx_seq_one_letter_code
_entity_poly.pdbx_strand_id
1 'polypeptide(L)'
;MNPKIKYFLTVDNAYIDKGTGKLTAQGLFDTLYITMFPTKAPKFFVVIGLINIEGSAEILLEINNPDGEKLAEVSGNVTAHFINQTEHIIIEMNEFPLPQEGTYNVHVYDKNNMEPLGSYFINANYPPQRYFQAGEIEKILNNPDLVQTVLIKIKCDYCGKEHNFSLNLDKNKSIPEDYNPFPKNDLLNCCGKKTINLTGIRRELEWTYGNPMNEKKNSSK
;
A
#
# COMPACT_ATOMS: atom_id res chain seq x y z
N MET A 1 -25.63 -10.27 -25.48
CA MET A 1 -24.21 -9.93 -25.74
C MET A 1 -23.41 -10.35 -24.50
N ASN A 2 -22.11 -10.68 -24.61
CA ASN A 2 -21.32 -11.04 -23.43
C ASN A 2 -20.81 -9.77 -22.72
N PRO A 3 -20.86 -9.72 -21.37
CA PRO A 3 -20.27 -8.63 -20.60
C PRO A 3 -18.81 -8.40 -21.00
N LYS A 4 -18.37 -7.14 -21.02
CA LYS A 4 -16.96 -6.79 -21.21
C LYS A 4 -16.55 -5.75 -20.20
N ILE A 5 -15.32 -5.89 -19.69
CA ILE A 5 -14.74 -4.87 -18.81
C ILE A 5 -14.23 -3.72 -19.66
N LYS A 6 -14.76 -2.53 -19.40
CA LYS A 6 -14.32 -1.26 -19.97
C LYS A 6 -13.14 -0.67 -19.20
N TYR A 7 -13.16 -0.81 -17.88
CA TYR A 7 -12.05 -0.42 -17.01
C TYR A 7 -12.09 -1.18 -15.69
N PHE A 8 -10.92 -1.28 -15.06
CA PHE A 8 -10.70 -1.82 -13.72
C PHE A 8 -9.80 -0.83 -12.99
N LEU A 9 -10.27 -0.30 -11.87
CA LEU A 9 -9.59 0.76 -11.13
C LEU A 9 -9.47 0.37 -9.65
N THR A 10 -8.33 0.64 -9.05
CA THR A 10 -8.11 0.58 -7.60
C THR A 10 -8.05 1.98 -7.03
N VAL A 11 -8.86 2.26 -6.00
CA VAL A 11 -9.04 3.62 -5.47
C VAL A 11 -9.19 3.61 -3.96
N ASP A 12 -8.81 4.71 -3.29
CA ASP A 12 -8.97 4.86 -1.83
C ASP A 12 -10.44 4.92 -1.40
N ASN A 13 -11.28 5.54 -2.23
CA ASN A 13 -12.71 5.68 -1.96
C ASN A 13 -13.55 5.68 -3.26
N ALA A 14 -14.70 5.02 -3.23
CA ALA A 14 -15.64 5.00 -4.35
C ALA A 14 -17.09 4.94 -3.89
N TYR A 15 -17.97 5.67 -4.59
CA TYR A 15 -19.41 5.59 -4.40
C TYR A 15 -20.16 6.11 -5.63
N ILE A 16 -21.43 5.70 -5.77
CA ILE A 16 -22.36 6.31 -6.71
C ILE A 16 -23.10 7.44 -5.98
N ASP A 17 -22.98 8.67 -6.50
CA ASP A 17 -23.71 9.81 -5.97
C ASP A 17 -25.21 9.63 -6.21
N LYS A 18 -26.01 9.62 -5.14
CA LYS A 18 -27.45 9.34 -5.22
C LYS A 18 -28.25 10.45 -5.92
N GLY A 19 -27.74 11.68 -5.95
CA GLY A 19 -28.44 12.81 -6.57
C GLY A 19 -28.23 12.88 -8.09
N THR A 20 -27.05 12.48 -8.54
CA THR A 20 -26.62 12.63 -9.94
C THR A 20 -26.45 11.30 -10.67
N GLY A 21 -26.40 10.18 -9.95
CA GLY A 21 -26.10 8.85 -10.49
C GLY A 21 -24.65 8.69 -10.97
N LYS A 22 -23.78 9.67 -10.70
CA LYS A 22 -22.39 9.67 -11.17
C LYS A 22 -21.51 8.81 -10.26
N LEU A 23 -20.61 8.05 -10.88
CA LEU A 23 -19.51 7.41 -10.17
C LEU A 23 -18.51 8.47 -9.68
N THR A 24 -18.27 8.47 -8.37
CA THR A 24 -17.13 9.15 -7.75
C THR A 24 -16.08 8.12 -7.39
N ALA A 25 -14.85 8.38 -7.81
CA ALA A 25 -13.68 7.56 -7.55
C ALA A 25 -12.53 8.49 -7.15
N GLN A 26 -11.99 8.31 -5.95
CA GLN A 26 -10.99 9.19 -5.34
C GLN A 26 -9.75 8.41 -4.94
N GLY A 27 -8.57 8.98 -5.22
CA GLY A 27 -7.29 8.38 -4.88
C GLY A 27 -6.99 7.17 -5.77
N LEU A 28 -6.99 7.36 -7.09
CA LEU A 28 -6.63 6.31 -8.04
C LEU A 28 -5.15 5.92 -7.86
N PHE A 29 -4.89 4.63 -7.71
CA PHE A 29 -3.55 4.08 -7.57
C PHE A 29 -3.43 2.75 -8.30
N ASP A 30 -2.20 2.31 -8.56
CA ASP A 30 -1.86 0.97 -9.08
C ASP A 30 -1.00 0.15 -8.10
N THR A 31 -0.52 0.80 -7.04
CA THR A 31 0.43 0.25 -6.07
C THR A 31 0.07 0.66 -4.65
N LEU A 32 -0.04 -0.32 -3.77
CA LEU A 32 -0.10 -0.15 -2.32
C LEU A 32 1.33 -0.09 -1.78
N TYR A 33 1.73 1.05 -1.23
CA TYR A 33 3.02 1.17 -0.54
C TYR A 33 2.89 0.77 0.93
N ILE A 34 3.62 -0.27 1.32
CA ILE A 34 3.51 -0.93 2.62
C ILE A 34 4.88 -0.98 3.27
N THR A 35 4.99 -0.54 4.52
CA THR A 35 6.28 -0.48 5.22
C THR A 35 6.74 -1.82 5.81
N MET A 36 5.82 -2.78 5.96
CA MET A 36 6.09 -4.08 6.58
C MET A 36 5.17 -5.18 6.06
N PHE A 37 5.74 -6.35 5.78
CA PHE A 37 5.02 -7.58 5.45
C PHE A 37 5.38 -8.69 6.46
N PRO A 38 4.48 -9.66 6.71
CA PRO A 38 3.09 -9.71 6.25
C PRO A 38 2.24 -8.65 6.98
N THR A 39 1.20 -8.15 6.32
CA THR A 39 0.22 -7.22 6.91
C THR A 39 -1.15 -7.38 6.28
N LYS A 40 -2.09 -6.51 6.66
CA LYS A 40 -3.36 -6.30 5.97
C LYS A 40 -3.36 -4.89 5.38
N ALA A 41 -3.83 -4.76 4.14
CA ALA A 41 -3.99 -3.46 3.51
C ALA A 41 -5.02 -2.61 4.29
N PRO A 42 -4.82 -1.29 4.37
CA PRO A 42 -5.90 -0.37 4.69
C PRO A 42 -7.06 -0.54 3.73
N LYS A 43 -8.26 -0.10 4.12
CA LYS A 43 -9.45 -0.17 3.26
C LYS A 43 -9.20 0.55 1.93
N PHE A 44 -9.52 -0.12 0.82
CA PHE A 44 -9.57 0.46 -0.52
C PHE A 44 -10.73 -0.15 -1.31
N PHE A 45 -10.94 0.30 -2.54
CA PHE A 45 -12.03 -0.17 -3.40
C PHE A 45 -11.49 -0.58 -4.76
N VAL A 46 -12.12 -1.62 -5.33
CA VAL A 46 -11.99 -1.97 -6.74
C VAL A 46 -13.26 -1.51 -7.45
N VAL A 47 -13.10 -0.70 -8.50
CA VAL A 47 -14.19 -0.22 -9.33
C VAL A 47 -14.08 -0.84 -10.72
N ILE A 48 -15.12 -1.56 -11.13
CA ILE A 48 -15.20 -2.22 -12.43
C ILE A 48 -16.29 -1.55 -13.25
N GLY A 49 -15.90 -1.03 -14.41
CA GLY A 49 -16.83 -0.53 -15.42
C GLY A 49 -17.12 -1.63 -16.43
N LEU A 50 -18.39 -1.97 -16.61
CA LEU A 50 -18.83 -3.03 -17.51
C LEU A 50 -19.71 -2.48 -18.62
N ILE A 51 -19.60 -3.05 -19.81
CA ILE A 51 -20.46 -2.77 -20.96
C ILE A 51 -21.05 -4.07 -21.50
N ASN A 52 -22.08 -3.96 -22.33
CA ASN A 52 -22.78 -5.08 -22.95
C ASN A 52 -23.44 -6.04 -21.93
N ILE A 53 -23.89 -5.51 -20.79
CA ILE A 53 -24.68 -6.26 -19.83
C ILE A 53 -26.15 -6.24 -20.27
N GLU A 54 -26.77 -7.42 -20.31
CA GLU A 54 -28.20 -7.60 -20.48
C GLU A 54 -28.78 -8.16 -19.18
N GLY A 55 -29.70 -7.44 -18.53
CA GLY A 55 -30.26 -7.85 -17.24
C GLY A 55 -29.26 -7.71 -16.09
N SER A 56 -29.07 -8.77 -15.31
CA SER A 56 -28.16 -8.79 -14.15
C SER A 56 -26.92 -9.62 -14.42
N ALA A 57 -25.76 -9.15 -13.99
CA ALA A 57 -24.50 -9.90 -14.00
C ALA A 57 -23.91 -9.96 -12.59
N GLU A 58 -23.33 -11.11 -12.25
CA GLU A 58 -22.53 -11.31 -11.04
C GLU A 58 -21.08 -11.48 -11.47
N ILE A 59 -20.19 -10.65 -10.95
CA ILE A 59 -18.78 -10.62 -11.31
C ILE A 59 -17.96 -11.19 -10.17
N LEU A 60 -17.11 -12.15 -10.49
CA LEU A 60 -16.20 -12.81 -9.56
C LEU A 60 -14.78 -12.31 -9.77
N LEU A 61 -14.09 -11.96 -8.69
CA LEU A 61 -12.67 -11.66 -8.67
C LEU A 61 -11.98 -12.77 -7.87
N GLU A 62 -11.14 -13.54 -8.56
CA GLU A 62 -10.17 -14.43 -7.93
C GLU A 62 -8.84 -13.70 -7.83
N ILE A 63 -8.30 -13.59 -6.62
CA ILE A 63 -7.06 -12.87 -6.34
C ILE A 63 -6.00 -13.86 -5.89
N ASN A 64 -4.90 -13.90 -6.61
CA ASN A 64 -3.75 -14.74 -6.33
C ASN A 64 -2.59 -13.89 -5.81
N ASN A 65 -1.84 -14.42 -4.83
CA ASN A 65 -0.64 -13.80 -4.30
C ASN A 65 0.50 -13.79 -5.36
N PRO A 66 1.64 -13.13 -5.09
CA PRO A 66 2.75 -13.08 -6.04
C PRO A 66 3.37 -14.45 -6.38
N ASP A 67 3.18 -15.48 -5.53
CA ASP A 67 3.61 -16.85 -5.79
C ASP A 67 2.60 -17.66 -6.63
N GLY A 68 1.46 -17.06 -6.97
CA GLY A 68 0.39 -17.67 -7.76
C GLY A 68 -0.63 -18.47 -6.94
N GLU A 69 -0.54 -18.46 -5.61
CA GLU A 69 -1.51 -19.13 -4.74
C GLU A 69 -2.78 -18.28 -4.57
N LYS A 70 -3.95 -18.94 -4.59
CA LYS A 70 -5.22 -18.28 -4.35
C LYS A 70 -5.29 -17.71 -2.95
N LEU A 71 -5.52 -16.40 -2.87
CA LEU A 71 -5.53 -15.63 -1.64
C LEU A 71 -6.94 -15.23 -1.22
N ALA A 72 -7.77 -14.81 -2.17
CA ALA A 72 -9.12 -14.35 -1.90
C ALA A 72 -10.05 -14.57 -3.09
N GLU A 73 -11.35 -14.61 -2.79
CA GLU A 73 -12.42 -14.57 -3.78
C GLU A 73 -13.46 -13.55 -3.31
N VAL A 74 -13.77 -12.57 -4.16
CA VAL A 74 -14.77 -11.54 -3.86
C VAL A 74 -15.71 -11.39 -5.05
N SER A 75 -16.97 -11.07 -4.80
CA SER A 75 -17.96 -10.91 -5.87
C SER A 75 -18.76 -9.63 -5.71
N GLY A 76 -19.24 -9.11 -6.84
CA GLY A 76 -20.11 -7.94 -6.90
C GLY A 76 -21.20 -8.15 -7.93
N ASN A 77 -22.37 -7.58 -7.68
CA ASN A 77 -23.52 -7.69 -8.57
C ASN A 77 -23.81 -6.36 -9.24
N VAL A 78 -24.33 -6.42 -10.46
CA VAL A 78 -24.82 -5.25 -11.18
C VAL A 78 -26.04 -5.59 -12.02
N THR A 79 -26.94 -4.63 -12.15
CA THR A 79 -28.12 -4.74 -13.00
C THR A 79 -28.08 -3.61 -14.02
N ALA A 80 -28.16 -3.97 -15.29
CA ALA A 80 -28.23 -3.00 -16.38
C ALA A 80 -29.56 -2.25 -16.35
N HIS A 81 -29.48 -0.93 -16.36
CA HIS A 81 -30.66 -0.06 -16.42
C HIS A 81 -30.94 0.46 -17.82
N PHE A 82 -29.90 0.62 -18.64
CA PHE A 82 -29.99 1.18 -19.99
C PHE A 82 -29.07 0.45 -20.97
N ILE A 83 -29.55 0.25 -22.20
CA ILE A 83 -28.74 -0.29 -23.30
C ILE A 83 -27.63 0.72 -23.63
N ASN A 84 -26.39 0.26 -23.77
CA ASN A 84 -25.18 1.05 -24.06
C ASN A 84 -24.65 1.95 -22.93
N GLN A 85 -25.14 1.81 -21.69
CA GLN A 85 -24.54 2.47 -20.54
C GLN A 85 -23.38 1.63 -19.97
N THR A 86 -22.38 2.31 -19.39
CA THR A 86 -21.39 1.63 -18.55
C THR A 86 -21.98 1.43 -17.17
N GLU A 87 -22.09 0.18 -16.76
CA GLU A 87 -22.53 -0.18 -15.43
C GLU A 87 -21.32 -0.31 -14.49
N HIS A 88 -21.51 0.02 -13.21
CA HIS A 88 -20.42 0.14 -12.25
C HIS A 88 -20.60 -0.84 -11.09
N ILE A 89 -19.57 -1.64 -10.84
CA ILE A 89 -19.45 -2.42 -9.61
C ILE A 89 -18.39 -1.74 -8.75
N ILE A 90 -18.71 -1.54 -7.48
CA ILE A 90 -17.78 -1.06 -6.45
C ILE A 90 -17.64 -2.18 -5.43
N ILE A 91 -16.45 -2.75 -5.32
CA ILE A 91 -16.11 -3.80 -4.36
C ILE A 91 -15.22 -3.19 -3.30
N GLU A 92 -15.69 -3.23 -2.05
CA GLU A 92 -14.87 -2.81 -0.91
C GLU A 92 -13.88 -3.92 -0.54
N MET A 93 -12.60 -3.56 -0.51
CA MET A 93 -11.50 -4.41 -0.09
C MET A 93 -11.09 -4.00 1.32
N ASN A 94 -11.65 -4.67 2.32
CA ASN A 94 -11.34 -4.41 3.73
C ASN A 94 -10.40 -5.48 4.27
N GLU A 95 -9.40 -5.06 5.05
CA GLU A 95 -8.39 -5.94 5.66
C GLU A 95 -7.74 -6.93 4.67
N PHE A 96 -7.57 -6.53 3.41
CA PHE A 96 -7.04 -7.40 2.35
C PHE A 96 -5.65 -7.95 2.73
N PRO A 97 -5.43 -9.26 2.77
CA PRO A 97 -4.18 -9.83 3.26
C PRO A 97 -3.03 -9.53 2.29
N LEU A 98 -1.90 -9.09 2.83
CA LEU A 98 -0.68 -8.82 2.10
C LEU A 98 0.47 -9.62 2.73
N PRO A 99 0.63 -10.91 2.39
CA PRO A 99 1.69 -11.74 2.96
C PRO A 99 3.10 -11.31 2.56
N GLN A 100 3.28 -10.75 1.36
CA GLN A 100 4.59 -10.40 0.81
C GLN A 100 4.50 -9.27 -0.23
N GLU A 101 5.65 -8.70 -0.57
CA GLU A 101 5.72 -7.74 -1.67
C GLU A 101 5.57 -8.42 -3.03
N GLY A 102 5.06 -7.69 -4.02
CA GLY A 102 4.98 -8.13 -5.40
C GLY A 102 3.63 -7.81 -6.06
N THR A 103 3.40 -8.48 -7.17
CA THR A 103 2.22 -8.30 -8.02
C THR A 103 1.18 -9.36 -7.71
N TYR A 104 0.01 -8.93 -7.27
CA TYR A 104 -1.15 -9.78 -7.02
C TYR A 104 -1.98 -9.83 -8.30
N ASN A 105 -2.28 -11.05 -8.76
CA ASN A 105 -3.05 -11.26 -9.98
C ASN A 105 -4.54 -11.30 -9.65
N VAL A 106 -5.35 -10.53 -10.38
CA VAL A 106 -6.81 -10.50 -10.24
C VAL A 106 -7.42 -11.06 -11.52
N HIS A 107 -7.96 -12.26 -11.46
CA HIS A 107 -8.74 -12.83 -12.55
C HIS A 107 -10.22 -12.49 -12.36
N VAL A 108 -10.83 -11.93 -13.40
CA VAL A 108 -12.22 -11.49 -13.37
C VAL A 108 -13.06 -12.38 -14.25
N TYR A 109 -14.15 -12.90 -13.71
CA TYR A 109 -15.07 -13.81 -14.39
C TYR A 109 -16.51 -13.30 -14.31
N ASP A 110 -17.33 -13.62 -15.30
CA ASP A 110 -18.78 -13.68 -15.11
C ASP A 110 -19.09 -14.95 -14.33
N LYS A 111 -19.61 -14.80 -13.11
CA LYS A 111 -19.82 -15.92 -12.19
C LYS A 111 -20.94 -16.85 -12.65
N ASN A 112 -21.87 -16.37 -13.47
CA ASN A 112 -23.02 -17.17 -13.91
C ASN A 112 -22.59 -18.33 -14.82
N ASN A 113 -21.56 -18.11 -15.66
CA ASN A 113 -21.07 -19.08 -16.63
C ASN A 113 -19.56 -19.38 -16.50
N MET A 114 -18.88 -18.75 -15.54
CA MET A 114 -17.43 -18.80 -15.33
C MET A 114 -16.61 -18.38 -16.56
N GLU A 115 -17.17 -17.52 -17.42
CA GLU A 115 -16.47 -16.98 -18.58
C GLU A 115 -15.44 -15.93 -18.13
N PRO A 116 -14.17 -16.01 -18.56
CA PRO A 116 -13.16 -15.02 -18.21
C PRO A 116 -13.42 -13.69 -18.90
N LEU A 117 -13.47 -12.62 -18.12
CA LEU A 117 -13.70 -11.25 -18.59
C LEU A 117 -12.41 -10.44 -18.70
N GLY A 118 -11.38 -10.79 -17.93
CA GLY A 118 -10.07 -10.14 -17.97
C GLY A 118 -9.15 -10.53 -16.82
N SER A 119 -7.90 -10.07 -16.90
CA SER A 119 -6.89 -10.22 -15.85
C SER A 119 -6.25 -8.86 -15.56
N TYR A 120 -6.11 -8.53 -14.28
CA TYR A 120 -5.58 -7.27 -13.78
C TYR A 120 -4.57 -7.51 -12.67
N PHE A 121 -3.94 -6.44 -12.20
CA PHE A 121 -2.89 -6.49 -11.20
C PHE A 121 -3.14 -5.48 -10.09
N ILE A 122 -2.81 -5.87 -8.87
CA ILE A 122 -2.66 -4.96 -7.72
C ILE A 122 -1.24 -5.14 -7.23
N ASN A 123 -0.43 -4.09 -7.24
CA ASN A 123 0.93 -4.18 -6.72
C ASN A 123 0.93 -3.83 -5.23
N ALA A 124 1.70 -4.57 -4.43
CA ALA A 124 2.01 -4.19 -3.06
C ALA A 124 3.53 -4.19 -2.90
N ASN A 125 4.12 -3.04 -2.67
CA ASN A 125 5.57 -2.87 -2.64
C ASN A 125 5.99 -2.11 -1.39
N TYR A 126 7.26 -2.28 -0.98
CA TYR A 126 7.85 -1.30 -0.08
C TYR A 126 7.83 0.09 -0.73
N PRO A 127 7.75 1.19 0.06
CA PRO A 127 7.94 2.54 -0.45
C PRO A 127 9.18 2.62 -1.37
N PRO A 128 9.19 3.51 -2.37
CA PRO A 128 10.38 3.70 -3.18
C PRO A 128 11.53 4.19 -2.30
N GLN A 129 12.74 3.73 -2.60
CA GLN A 129 13.93 4.26 -1.95
C GLN A 129 14.08 5.73 -2.35
N ARG A 130 14.37 6.60 -1.38
CA ARG A 130 14.54 8.03 -1.69
C ARG A 130 15.81 8.22 -2.52
N TYR A 131 15.65 8.91 -3.63
CA TYR A 131 16.77 9.40 -4.43
C TYR A 131 17.13 10.81 -3.98
N PHE A 132 18.40 11.02 -3.61
CA PHE A 132 18.93 12.35 -3.31
C PHE A 132 19.56 12.95 -4.56
N GLN A 133 19.20 14.19 -4.87
CA GLN A 133 19.82 14.94 -5.95
C GLN A 133 21.27 15.31 -5.60
N ALA A 134 22.08 15.60 -6.62
CA ALA A 134 23.45 16.05 -6.42
C ALA A 134 23.51 17.29 -5.50
N GLY A 135 24.34 17.24 -4.45
CA GLY A 135 24.48 18.30 -3.46
C GLY A 135 23.30 18.46 -2.48
N GLU A 136 22.23 17.68 -2.59
CA GLU A 136 21.09 17.75 -1.66
C GLU A 136 21.51 17.34 -0.25
N ILE A 137 22.28 16.25 -0.12
CA ILE A 137 22.77 15.77 1.18
C ILE A 137 23.59 16.85 1.88
N GLU A 138 24.51 17.50 1.17
CA GLU A 138 25.34 18.58 1.72
C GLU A 138 24.51 19.78 2.18
N LYS A 139 23.48 20.15 1.42
CA LYS A 139 22.53 21.21 1.82
C LYS A 139 21.78 20.85 3.10
N ILE A 140 21.32 19.60 3.23
CA ILE A 140 20.62 19.13 4.44
C ILE A 140 21.59 19.10 5.63
N LEU A 141 22.80 18.59 5.46
CA LEU A 141 23.80 18.50 6.53
C LEU A 141 24.30 19.88 7.02
N ASN A 142 24.36 20.87 6.13
CA ASN A 142 24.75 22.24 6.47
C ASN A 142 23.62 23.08 7.08
N ASN A 143 22.39 22.55 7.16
CA ASN A 143 21.26 23.24 7.77
C ASN A 143 20.81 22.52 9.05
N PRO A 144 21.07 23.08 10.24
CA PRO A 144 20.72 22.46 11.51
C PRO A 144 19.20 22.43 11.78
N ASP A 145 18.42 23.25 11.08
CA ASP A 145 16.96 23.31 11.23
C ASP A 145 16.24 22.20 10.45
N LEU A 146 16.98 21.35 9.73
CA LEU A 146 16.43 20.23 8.98
C LEU A 146 16.70 18.90 9.66
N VAL A 147 15.79 17.94 9.45
CA VAL A 147 15.95 16.57 9.93
C VAL A 147 17.14 15.92 9.24
N GLN A 148 18.16 15.59 10.04
CA GLN A 148 19.38 14.87 9.61
C GLN A 148 19.51 13.48 10.27
N THR A 149 18.75 13.25 11.32
CA THR A 149 18.78 12.02 12.13
C THR A 149 17.35 11.65 12.46
N VAL A 150 17.02 10.39 12.27
CA VAL A 150 15.75 9.81 12.67
C VAL A 150 16.00 8.77 13.74
N LEU A 151 15.37 8.93 14.89
CA LEU A 151 15.40 7.97 15.98
C LEU A 151 14.10 7.17 15.95
N ILE A 152 14.20 5.85 15.85
CA ILE A 152 13.05 4.96 15.80
C ILE A 152 13.14 3.88 16.87
N LYS A 153 11.98 3.50 17.39
CA LYS A 153 11.81 2.40 18.33
C LYS A 153 10.93 1.34 17.69
N ILE A 154 11.43 0.12 17.61
CA ILE A 154 10.71 -1.00 17.01
C ILE A 154 10.48 -2.04 18.11
N LYS A 155 9.21 -2.32 18.40
CA LYS A 155 8.83 -3.36 19.34
C LYS A 155 8.68 -4.68 18.61
N CYS A 156 9.32 -5.73 19.11
CA CYS A 156 9.13 -7.08 18.61
C CYS A 156 7.78 -7.63 19.08
N ASP A 157 6.88 -7.98 18.15
CA ASP A 157 5.59 -8.57 18.50
C ASP A 157 5.70 -9.97 19.12
N TYR A 158 6.83 -10.66 18.94
CA TYR A 158 7.01 -12.01 19.47
C TYR A 158 7.48 -12.02 20.93
N CYS A 159 8.50 -11.23 21.28
CA CYS A 159 9.08 -11.23 22.64
C CYS A 159 8.88 -9.91 23.40
N GLY A 160 8.22 -8.92 22.79
CA GLY A 160 7.94 -7.62 23.40
C GLY A 160 9.14 -6.69 23.54
N LYS A 161 10.36 -7.16 23.22
CA LYS A 161 11.59 -6.36 23.33
C LYS A 161 11.54 -5.15 22.39
N GLU A 162 11.89 -3.99 22.94
CA GLU A 162 12.08 -2.76 22.19
C GLU A 162 13.51 -2.69 21.64
N HIS A 163 13.63 -2.29 20.38
CA HIS A 163 14.89 -2.07 19.68
C HIS A 163 14.96 -0.61 19.23
N ASN A 164 15.96 0.11 19.76
CA ASN A 164 16.18 1.53 19.47
C ASN A 164 17.23 1.67 18.37
N PHE A 165 16.86 2.32 17.28
CA PHE A 165 17.76 2.59 16.14
C PHE A 165 17.88 4.06 15.83
N SER A 166 19.10 4.48 15.53
CA SER A 166 19.40 5.77 14.90
C SER A 166 19.69 5.54 13.43
N LEU A 167 18.99 6.26 12.58
CA LEU A 167 19.25 6.37 11.16
C LEU A 167 19.72 7.80 10.87
N ASN A 168 21.03 7.93 10.64
CA ASN A 168 21.69 9.21 10.36
C ASN A 168 21.88 9.39 8.85
N LEU A 169 21.65 10.61 8.35
CA LEU A 169 21.99 10.98 6.98
C LEU A 169 23.51 11.01 6.79
N ASP A 170 24.23 11.57 7.76
CA ASP A 170 25.69 11.47 7.86
C ASP A 170 26.09 10.14 8.52
N LYS A 171 26.76 9.28 7.76
CA LYS A 171 27.22 7.95 8.20
C LYS A 171 28.27 7.99 9.31
N ASN A 172 28.95 9.12 9.50
CA ASN A 172 29.99 9.29 10.51
C ASN A 172 29.48 9.96 11.79
N LYS A 173 28.24 10.44 11.80
CA LYS A 173 27.63 11.09 12.96
C LYS A 173 27.52 10.12 14.14
N SER A 174 27.84 10.61 15.33
CA SER A 174 27.73 9.82 16.56
C SER A 174 26.31 9.32 16.79
N ILE A 175 26.21 8.17 17.45
CA ILE A 175 24.94 7.54 17.79
C ILE A 175 24.68 7.84 19.28
N PRO A 176 23.45 8.26 19.65
CA PRO A 176 23.09 8.45 21.05
C PRO A 176 23.26 7.17 21.88
N GLU A 177 23.58 7.31 23.17
CA GLU A 177 23.98 6.20 24.06
C GLU A 177 22.95 5.05 24.13
N ASP A 178 21.65 5.36 24.09
CA ASP A 178 20.56 4.37 24.17
C ASP A 178 20.11 3.80 22.81
N TYR A 179 20.84 4.10 21.73
CA TYR A 179 20.47 3.76 20.37
C TYR A 179 21.57 2.95 19.69
N ASN A 180 21.15 2.09 18.76
CA ASN A 180 22.04 1.33 17.90
C ASN A 180 22.00 1.91 16.47
N PRO A 181 23.03 1.67 15.63
CA PRO A 181 22.90 1.98 14.21
C PRO A 181 21.78 1.15 13.59
N PHE A 182 20.99 1.76 12.69
CA PHE A 182 20.00 1.01 11.91
C PHE A 182 20.71 -0.11 11.10
N PRO A 183 20.20 -1.37 11.11
CA PRO A 183 20.86 -2.51 10.47
C PRO A 183 21.17 -2.29 8.98
N LYS A 184 22.41 -2.52 8.55
CA LYS A 184 22.84 -2.25 7.15
C LYS A 184 22.13 -3.11 6.09
N ASN A 185 21.72 -4.32 6.46
CA ASN A 185 21.03 -5.26 5.59
C ASN A 185 19.50 -5.20 5.77
N ASP A 186 19.00 -4.25 6.56
CA ASP A 186 17.58 -4.09 6.86
C ASP A 186 16.94 -5.29 7.53
N LEU A 187 17.73 -6.18 8.16
CA LEU A 187 17.20 -7.32 8.88
C LEU A 187 17.38 -7.13 10.38
N LEU A 188 16.29 -7.27 11.12
CA LEU A 188 16.27 -7.33 12.57
C LEU A 188 15.99 -8.75 13.04
N ASN A 189 17.01 -9.38 13.63
CA ASN A 189 16.85 -10.68 14.28
C ASN A 189 16.32 -10.49 15.70
N CYS A 190 15.02 -10.67 15.88
CA CYS A 190 14.35 -10.60 17.15
C CYS A 190 14.43 -11.92 17.91
N CYS A 191 15.06 -11.88 19.08
CA CYS A 191 15.05 -12.97 20.07
C CYS A 191 15.50 -14.34 19.51
N GLY A 192 16.32 -14.34 18.44
CA GLY A 192 16.83 -15.54 17.76
C GLY A 192 15.79 -16.39 17.02
N LYS A 193 14.54 -15.95 16.95
CA LYS A 193 13.40 -16.74 16.46
C LYS A 193 12.69 -16.14 15.26
N LYS A 194 12.73 -14.81 15.12
CA LYS A 194 12.05 -14.10 14.04
C LYS A 194 12.99 -13.09 13.41
N THR A 195 13.00 -13.04 12.10
CA THR A 195 13.67 -11.98 11.34
C THR A 195 12.60 -11.04 10.81
N ILE A 196 12.72 -9.76 11.13
CA ILE A 196 11.84 -8.70 10.63
C ILE A 196 12.60 -7.97 9.52
N ASN A 197 11.97 -7.84 8.35
CA ASN A 197 12.49 -7.03 7.26
C ASN A 197 12.10 -5.56 7.49
N LEU A 198 13.10 -4.70 7.61
CA LEU A 198 12.99 -3.28 7.88
C LEU A 198 13.14 -2.43 6.61
N THR A 199 13.19 -3.02 5.42
CA THR A 199 13.41 -2.31 4.15
C THR A 199 12.38 -1.19 3.96
N GLY A 200 11.09 -1.50 4.11
CA GLY A 200 10.04 -0.50 3.98
C GLY A 200 10.12 0.59 5.04
N ILE A 201 10.44 0.23 6.28
CA ILE A 201 10.68 1.20 7.36
C ILE A 201 11.84 2.13 6.99
N ARG A 202 13.00 1.62 6.58
CA ARG A 202 14.14 2.47 6.18
C ARG A 202 13.70 3.47 5.13
N ARG A 203 13.07 2.99 4.05
CA ARG A 203 12.70 3.82 2.91
C ARG A 203 11.72 4.91 3.33
N GLU A 204 10.73 4.58 4.15
CA GLU A 204 9.82 5.56 4.75
C GLU A 204 10.57 6.63 5.57
N LEU A 205 11.50 6.21 6.43
CA LEU A 205 12.27 7.15 7.26
C LEU A 205 13.17 8.06 6.41
N GLU A 206 13.73 7.57 5.29
CA GLU A 206 14.56 8.37 4.40
C GLU A 206 13.79 9.57 3.81
N TRP A 207 12.48 9.47 3.61
CA TRP A 207 11.64 10.58 3.14
C TRP A 207 11.51 11.71 4.16
N THR A 208 11.86 11.49 5.42
CA THR A 208 11.81 12.54 6.45
C THR A 208 13.01 13.49 6.43
N TYR A 209 14.14 13.09 5.83
CA TYR A 209 15.33 13.93 5.80
C TYR A 209 15.10 15.25 5.07
N GLY A 210 15.70 16.33 5.55
CA GLY A 210 15.52 17.64 4.92
C GLY A 210 14.16 18.29 5.18
N ASN A 211 13.21 17.62 5.85
CA ASN A 211 12.03 18.28 6.38
C ASN A 211 12.46 19.23 7.52
N PRO A 212 11.76 20.36 7.72
CA PRO A 212 11.99 21.20 8.88
C PRO A 212 11.84 20.39 10.17
N MET A 213 12.77 20.56 11.11
CA MET A 213 12.53 20.11 12.48
C MET A 213 11.33 20.90 12.98
N ASN A 214 10.24 20.21 13.35
CA ASN A 214 9.11 20.88 13.98
C ASN A 214 9.64 21.66 15.19
N GLU A 215 9.47 22.99 15.18
CA GLU A 215 9.71 23.80 16.36
C GLU A 215 8.96 23.16 17.52
N LYS A 216 9.69 22.89 18.59
CA LYS A 216 9.23 22.25 19.82
C LYS A 216 7.75 22.58 20.09
N LYS A 217 6.88 21.56 20.08
CA LYS A 217 5.78 21.55 21.05
C LYS A 217 6.46 21.52 22.41
N ASN A 218 6.69 22.71 22.97
CA ASN A 218 7.17 22.86 24.34
C ASN A 218 6.27 22.02 25.25
N SER A 219 6.91 21.09 25.94
CA SER A 219 6.42 20.51 27.18
C SER A 219 6.06 21.64 28.15
N SER A 220 4.77 21.83 28.43
CA SER A 220 4.26 22.36 29.71
C SER A 220 2.72 22.46 29.70
N LYS A 221 2.04 21.42 30.17
CA LYS A 221 1.26 21.41 31.42
C LYS A 221 0.71 20.02 31.67
#